data_AF-A0A015SXQ1-F1
#
_entry.id   AF-A0A015SXQ1-F1
#
_cell.length_a   1.000
_cell.length_b   1.000
_cell.length_c   1.000
_cell.angle_alpha   90.00
_cell.angle_beta   90.00
_cell.angle_gamma   90.00
#
_symmetry.space_group_name_H-M   'P 1'
#
loop_
_entity.id
_entity.type
_entity.pdbx_description
1 polymer ?
#
loop_
_entity_poly.entity_id
_entity_poly.type
_entity_poly.pdbx_seq_one_letter_code
_entity_poly.pdbx_strand_id
1 'polypeptide(L)'
;MKTGKEEETRQECYGSLHYDNELIFVELKNRQYSGWVKTGCNQLTATIEYIGKTSSFKKFSSVKAYICNSQQPYFKANYHCHIQEFKNRIRIEYLEKNQRIDKS
;
A
#
# COMPACT_ATOMS: atom_id res chain seq x y z
N MET A 1 10.71 7.90 -12.32
CA MET A 1 11.07 6.68 -11.58
C MET A 1 11.59 7.16 -10.24
N LYS A 2 10.93 6.82 -9.13
CA LYS A 2 11.46 7.19 -7.81
C LYS A 2 12.69 6.32 -7.56
N THR A 3 13.84 6.95 -7.38
CA THR A 3 15.07 6.28 -6.96
C THR A 3 14.86 5.74 -5.55
N GLY A 4 15.32 4.53 -5.25
CA GLY A 4 15.06 3.82 -3.98
C GLY A 4 15.41 4.56 -2.68
N LYS A 5 16.06 5.73 -2.76
CA LYS A 5 16.31 6.62 -1.63
C LYS A 5 15.05 7.33 -1.10
N GLU A 6 14.03 7.59 -1.93
CA GLU A 6 12.82 8.30 -1.47
C GLU A 6 11.86 7.38 -0.69
N GLU A 7 11.77 6.10 -1.03
CA GLU A 7 10.94 5.11 -0.30
C GLU A 7 11.41 4.88 1.14
N GLU A 8 12.68 5.14 1.41
CA GLU A 8 13.31 4.93 2.72
C GLU A 8 12.90 6.01 3.75
N THR A 9 12.39 7.16 3.30
CA THR A 9 11.98 8.28 4.16
C THR A 9 10.55 8.19 4.69
N ARG A 10 9.68 7.38 4.07
CA ARG A 10 8.32 7.17 4.60
C ARG A 10 8.40 6.27 5.82
N GLN A 11 7.83 6.72 6.93
CA GLN A 11 7.70 5.93 8.16
C GLN A 11 6.45 5.04 8.14
N GLU A 12 5.49 5.36 7.29
CA GLU A 12 4.17 4.72 7.25
C GLU A 12 4.09 3.65 6.15
N CYS A 13 3.29 2.60 6.40
CA CYS A 13 3.06 1.55 5.44
C CYS A 13 2.18 1.99 4.26
N TYR A 14 2.23 1.27 3.15
CA TYR A 14 1.44 1.60 1.95
C TYR A 14 -0.08 1.61 2.13
N GLY A 15 -0.62 0.77 3.01
CA GLY A 15 -2.05 0.80 3.27
C GLY A 15 -2.51 -0.22 4.30
N SER A 16 -3.78 -0.09 4.68
CA SER A 16 -4.45 -1.03 5.55
C SER A 16 -5.83 -1.41 5.02
N LEU A 17 -6.25 -2.64 5.33
CA LEU A 17 -7.58 -3.16 5.07
C LEU A 17 -8.23 -3.48 6.41
N HIS A 18 -9.46 -3.00 6.58
CA HIS A 18 -10.32 -3.37 7.69
C HIS A 18 -11.45 -4.26 7.14
N TYR A 19 -11.56 -5.47 7.67
CA TYR A 19 -12.69 -6.36 7.44
C TYR A 19 -13.11 -7.01 8.77
N ASP A 20 -14.40 -6.90 9.12
CA ASP A 20 -14.96 -7.34 10.41
C ASP A 20 -14.17 -6.83 11.63
N ASN A 21 -13.56 -7.71 12.41
CA ASN A 21 -12.70 -7.37 13.56
C ASN A 21 -11.21 -7.60 13.24
N GLU A 22 -10.85 -7.69 11.96
CA GLU A 22 -9.47 -7.86 11.50
C GLU A 22 -8.94 -6.57 10.86
N LEU A 23 -7.73 -6.19 11.27
CA LEU A 23 -6.96 -5.11 10.64
C LEU A 23 -5.72 -5.71 9.98
N ILE A 24 -5.57 -5.46 8.69
CA ILE A 24 -4.45 -5.93 7.90
C ILE A 24 -3.64 -4.75 7.42
N PHE A 25 -2.33 -4.77 7.65
CA PHE A 25 -1.37 -3.82 7.11
C PHE A 25 -0.63 -4.43 5.92
N VAL A 26 -0.42 -3.63 4.88
CA VAL A 26 0.29 -4.04 3.66
C VAL A 26 1.37 -3.03 3.36
N GLU A 27 2.61 -3.53 3.27
CA GLU A 27 3.77 -2.77 2.82
C GLU A 27 4.25 -3.31 1.48
N LEU A 28 4.26 -2.47 0.44
CA LEU A 28 4.74 -2.83 -0.88
C LEU A 28 6.22 -2.45 -1.03
N LYS A 29 7.05 -3.39 -1.47
CA LYS A 29 8.48 -3.15 -1.65
C LYS A 29 8.98 -3.63 -3.00
N ASN A 30 9.95 -2.91 -3.55
CA ASN A 30 10.68 -3.40 -4.72
C ASN A 30 11.83 -4.31 -4.27
N ARG A 31 11.73 -5.61 -4.58
CA ARG A 31 12.75 -6.62 -4.21
C ARG A 31 14.13 -6.41 -4.86
N GLN A 32 14.28 -5.47 -5.79
CA GLN A 32 15.58 -5.14 -6.40
C GLN A 32 16.57 -4.52 -5.41
N TYR A 33 16.09 -3.96 -4.30
CA TYR A 33 16.94 -3.35 -3.29
C TYR A 33 17.32 -4.36 -2.20
N SER A 34 18.61 -4.48 -1.90
CA SER A 34 19.06 -5.26 -0.74
C SER A 34 18.51 -4.65 0.54
N GLY A 35 18.10 -5.49 1.50
CA GLY A 35 17.51 -5.01 2.75
C GLY A 35 16.04 -4.58 2.68
N TRP A 36 15.36 -4.74 1.53
CA TRP A 36 13.94 -4.36 1.35
C TRP A 36 12.99 -4.96 2.39
N VAL A 37 13.25 -6.19 2.84
CA VAL A 37 12.46 -6.84 3.90
C VAL A 37 12.64 -6.09 5.22
N LYS A 38 13.89 -5.77 5.60
CA LYS A 38 14.18 -5.06 6.85
C LYS A 38 13.56 -3.67 6.86
N THR A 39 13.67 -2.92 5.76
CA THR A 39 13.05 -1.60 5.66
C THR A 39 11.53 -1.68 5.69
N GLY A 40 10.94 -2.67 5.02
CA GLY A 40 9.50 -2.93 5.09
C GLY A 40 9.01 -3.30 6.50
N CYS A 41 9.75 -4.14 7.23
CA CYS A 41 9.45 -4.44 8.63
C CYS A 41 9.45 -3.17 9.49
N ASN A 42 10.46 -2.31 9.33
CA ASN A 42 10.55 -1.08 10.12
C ASN A 42 9.34 -0.15 9.91
N GLN A 43 8.84 -0.04 8.68
CA GLN A 43 7.66 0.79 8.37
C GLN A 43 6.36 0.19 8.88
N LEU A 44 6.20 -1.14 8.76
CA LEU A 44 5.06 -1.83 9.36
C LEU A 44 5.05 -1.63 10.88
N THR A 45 6.19 -1.80 11.54
CA THR A 45 6.34 -1.58 12.98
C THR A 45 5.97 -0.15 13.36
N ALA A 46 6.56 0.86 12.70
CA ALA A 46 6.27 2.26 13.00
C ALA A 46 4.77 2.59 12.83
N THR A 47 4.14 2.06 11.78
CA THR A 47 2.70 2.26 11.53
C THR A 47 1.83 1.59 12.59
N ILE A 48 2.13 0.34 12.93
CA ILE A 48 1.39 -0.42 13.94
C ILE A 48 1.54 0.22 15.31
N GLU A 49 2.73 0.68 15.69
CA GLU A 49 2.96 1.39 16.95
C GLU A 49 2.22 2.73 17.02
N TYR A 50 2.19 3.47 15.90
CA TYR A 50 1.45 4.74 15.84
C TYR A 50 -0.06 4.51 15.98
N ILE A 51 -0.62 3.60 15.18
CA ILE A 51 -2.06 3.32 15.19
C ILE A 51 -2.48 2.59 16.47
N GLY A 52 -1.61 1.75 17.02
CA GLY A 52 -1.84 0.99 18.25
C GLY A 52 -2.09 1.86 19.48
N LYS A 53 -1.65 3.12 19.46
CA LYS A 53 -1.92 4.11 20.52
C LYS A 53 -3.34 4.67 20.47
N THR A 54 -4.08 4.44 19.37
CA THR A 54 -5.45 4.96 19.22
C THR A 54 -6.47 4.05 19.89
N SER A 55 -7.54 4.64 20.45
CA SER A 55 -8.65 3.87 21.05
C SER A 55 -9.33 2.94 20.04
N SER A 56 -9.38 3.35 18.78
CA SER A 56 -9.92 2.59 17.65
C SER A 56 -9.18 1.29 17.36
N PHE A 57 -7.92 1.14 17.77
CA PHE A 57 -7.17 -0.10 17.55
C PHE A 57 -7.67 -1.25 18.44
N LYS A 58 -8.23 -0.93 19.61
CA LYS A 58 -8.74 -1.93 20.57
C LYS A 58 -9.97 -2.70 20.06
N LYS A 59 -10.60 -2.25 18.98
CA LYS A 59 -11.77 -2.91 18.38
C LYS A 59 -11.41 -4.15 17.56
N PHE A 60 -10.13 -4.31 17.20
CA PHE A 60 -9.68 -5.42 16.36
C PHE A 60 -9.25 -6.61 17.24
N SER A 61 -9.79 -7.79 16.96
CA SER A 61 -9.41 -9.04 17.63
C SER A 61 -8.22 -9.73 16.95
N SER A 62 -7.90 -9.32 15.72
CA SER A 62 -6.82 -9.88 14.91
C SER A 62 -6.10 -8.75 14.16
N VAL A 63 -4.76 -8.76 14.19
CA VAL A 63 -3.93 -7.82 13.46
C VAL A 63 -2.89 -8.60 12.66
N LYS A 64 -2.85 -8.36 11.35
CA LYS A 64 -1.90 -9.00 10.44
C LYS A 64 -1.09 -7.94 9.69
N ALA A 65 0.13 -8.31 9.31
CA ALA A 65 1.01 -7.43 8.55
C ALA A 65 1.70 -8.23 7.44
N TYR A 66 1.67 -7.69 6.22
CA TYR A 66 2.24 -8.33 5.04
C TYR A 66 3.25 -7.41 4.36
N ILE A 67 4.43 -7.96 4.08
CA ILE A 67 5.40 -7.34 3.18
C ILE A 67 5.23 -8.00 1.82
N CYS A 68 4.84 -7.19 0.83
CA CYS A 68 4.44 -7.64 -0.49
C CYS A 68 5.41 -7.12 -1.55
N ASN A 69 5.69 -7.93 -2.57
CA ASN A 69 6.50 -7.52 -3.69
C ASN A 69 5.70 -6.64 -4.66
N SER A 70 6.17 -5.41 -4.89
CA SER A 70 5.55 -4.42 -5.78
C SER A 70 5.85 -4.62 -7.27
N GLN A 71 6.69 -5.61 -7.64
CA GLN A 71 7.07 -5.81 -9.04
C GLN A 71 5.95 -6.30 -9.98
N GLN A 72 4.74 -6.53 -9.47
CA GLN A 72 3.57 -6.87 -10.29
C GLN A 72 2.28 -6.22 -9.78
N PRO A 73 1.30 -5.92 -10.67
CA PRO A 73 1.37 -6.02 -12.12
C PRO A 73 1.74 -4.67 -12.78
N TYR A 74 2.59 -4.68 -13.80
CA TYR A 74 2.69 -3.55 -14.72
C TYR A 74 1.30 -3.26 -15.29
N PHE A 75 0.81 -2.04 -15.12
CA PHE A 75 -0.46 -1.63 -15.66
C PHE A 75 -0.34 -1.57 -17.18
N LYS A 76 -0.89 -2.58 -17.88
CA LYS A 76 -0.94 -2.58 -19.34
C LYS A 76 -2.08 -1.69 -19.80
N ALA A 77 -1.86 -0.93 -20.88
CA ALA A 77 -2.85 -0.01 -21.44
C ALA A 77 -4.18 -0.70 -21.79
N ASN A 78 -4.16 -1.99 -22.15
CA ASN A 78 -5.36 -2.77 -22.44
C ASN A 78 -6.21 -3.09 -21.20
N TYR A 79 -5.75 -2.80 -19.98
CA TYR A 79 -6.58 -2.91 -18.77
C TYR A 79 -7.54 -1.74 -18.59
N HIS A 80 -7.42 -0.68 -19.40
CA HIS A 80 -8.31 0.48 -19.31
C HIS A 80 -9.78 0.11 -19.53
N CYS A 81 -10.08 -0.78 -20.50
CA CYS A 81 -11.46 -1.25 -20.71
C CYS A 81 -11.99 -2.01 -19.49
N HIS A 82 -11.19 -2.88 -18.88
CA HIS A 82 -11.58 -3.63 -17.69
C HIS A 82 -11.77 -2.74 -16.45
N ILE A 83 -10.93 -1.71 -16.27
CA ILE A 83 -11.15 -0.70 -15.21
C ILE A 83 -12.45 0.06 -15.47
N GLN A 84 -12.72 0.44 -16.71
CA GLN A 84 -13.94 1.18 -17.03
C GLN A 84 -15.19 0.32 -16.82
N GLU A 85 -15.16 -0.95 -17.22
CA GLU A 85 -16.20 -1.94 -16.91
C GLU A 85 -16.41 -2.09 -15.40
N PHE A 86 -15.33 -2.19 -14.63
CA PHE A 86 -15.38 -2.27 -13.17
C PHE A 86 -16.02 -1.01 -12.56
N LYS A 87 -15.59 0.18 -12.97
CA LYS A 87 -16.16 1.47 -12.53
C LYS A 87 -17.67 1.53 -12.81
N ASN A 88 -18.08 1.17 -14.02
CA ASN A 88 -19.47 1.18 -14.44
C ASN A 88 -20.31 0.17 -13.63
N ARG A 89 -19.75 -1.00 -13.31
CA ARG A 89 -20.45 -2.06 -12.58
C ARG A 89 -20.66 -1.72 -11.10
N ILE A 90 -19.63 -1.22 -10.42
CA ILE A 90 -19.63 -1.15 -8.95
C ILE A 90 -20.09 0.23 -8.44
N ARG A 91 -20.15 1.27 -9.31
CA ARG A 91 -20.60 2.62 -8.96
C ARG A 91 -19.89 3.21 -7.73
N ILE A 92 -18.62 2.84 -7.53
CA ILE A 92 -17.71 3.41 -6.53
C ILE A 92 -16.71 4.31 -7.25
N GLU A 93 -16.32 5.40 -6.60
CA GLU A 93 -15.28 6.29 -7.09
C GLU A 93 -13.93 5.56 -7.15
N TYR A 94 -13.36 5.44 -8.34
CA TYR A 94 -12.01 4.92 -8.55
C TYR A 94 -11.07 6.07 -8.83
N LEU A 95 -10.09 6.27 -7.95
CA LEU A 95 -9.06 7.29 -8.10
C LEU A 95 -7.77 6.66 -8.66
N GLU A 96 -7.45 6.98 -9.91
CA GLU A 96 -6.18 6.62 -10.52
C GLU A 96 -5.12 7.68 -10.18
N LYS A 97 -4.17 7.39 -9.30
CA LYS A 97 -3.02 8.26 -9.04
C LYS A 97 -1.80 7.81 -9.84
N ASN A 98 -1.86 7.96 -11.17
CA ASN A 98 -0.69 7.87 -12.03
C ASN A 98 -0.07 9.25 -12.25
N GLN A 99 0.46 9.88 -11.19
CA GLN A 99 1.19 11.14 -11.36
C GLN A 99 2.67 10.87 -11.70
N ARG A 100 2.98 10.84 -13.01
CA ARG A 100 4.16 11.58 -13.47
C ARG A 100 3.75 13.04 -13.56
N ILE A 101 4.20 13.85 -12.61
CA ILE A 101 4.29 15.28 -12.84
C ILE A 101 5.57 15.46 -13.64
N ASP A 102 5.47 15.42 -14.97
CA ASP A 102 6.51 16.02 -15.80
C ASP A 102 6.33 17.53 -15.64
N LYS A 103 7.20 18.15 -14.84
CA LYS A 103 7.33 19.61 -14.82
C LYS A 103 8.04 20.01 -16.12
N SER A 104 7.31 20.69 -17.00
CA SER A 104 7.86 21.53 -18.06
C SER A 104 8.71 22.66 -17.49
#